data_AF-A0AAD1T1L1-F1
#
_entry.id   AF-A0AAD1T1L1-F1
#
_cell.length_a   1.000
_cell.length_b   1.000
_cell.length_c   1.000
_cell.angle_alpha   90.00
_cell.angle_beta   90.00
_cell.angle_gamma   90.00
#
_symmetry.space_group_name_H-M   'P 1'
#
loop_
_entity.id
_entity.type
_entity.pdbx_description
1 polymer ?
#
loop_
_entity_poly.entity_id
_entity_poly.type
_entity_poly.pdbx_seq_one_letter_code
_entity_poly.pdbx_strand_id
1 'polypeptide(L)'
;MNRVSGSVISCLLITGITLNVNAANLAEPNANVSLSYYSLQHNNTITKSCQCGLYGLNSPVLYAQGFVGVPVSPNPQACNENTHFSITTEPWIALIERGNCTFSEKILVAAKKGAAAVVIYNAPTNNGNQTIPMVHYGRESIGGQQTTLSCVSIKCVHR
;
A
#
# COMPACT_ATOMS: atom_id res chain seq x y z
N MET A 1 -15.55 -16.54 42.37
CA MET A 1 -16.83 -16.69 41.65
C MET A 1 -16.66 -16.13 40.25
N ASN A 2 -16.44 -17.04 39.29
CA ASN A 2 -16.49 -16.76 37.87
C ASN A 2 -17.94 -16.54 37.44
N ARG A 3 -18.19 -15.53 36.60
CA ARG A 3 -19.11 -15.53 35.45
C ARG A 3 -19.30 -14.10 34.94
N VAL A 4 -18.48 -13.71 33.96
CA VAL A 4 -18.94 -12.79 32.91
C VAL A 4 -19.16 -13.66 31.69
N SER A 5 -20.35 -14.27 31.66
CA SER A 5 -20.87 -15.09 30.58
C SER A 5 -21.70 -14.18 29.68
N GLY A 6 -21.27 -13.99 28.43
CA GLY A 6 -22.10 -13.36 27.41
C GLY A 6 -21.35 -12.42 26.47
N SER A 7 -20.73 -12.99 25.45
CA SER A 7 -20.70 -12.45 24.09
C SER A 7 -20.19 -11.01 23.88
N VAL A 8 -18.88 -10.80 23.97
CA VAL A 8 -18.19 -9.72 23.22
C VAL A 8 -17.66 -10.20 21.87
N ILE A 9 -18.09 -11.39 21.43
CA ILE A 9 -17.76 -12.00 20.11
C ILE A 9 -18.41 -11.21 18.94
N SER A 10 -19.14 -10.12 19.21
CA SER A 10 -19.73 -9.24 18.21
C SER A 10 -19.18 -7.82 18.26
N CYS A 11 -17.85 -7.66 18.40
CA CYS A 11 -17.16 -6.46 17.91
C CYS A 11 -16.57 -6.76 16.53
N LEU A 12 -17.43 -7.19 15.60
CA LEU A 12 -17.19 -7.29 14.16
C LEU A 12 -17.15 -5.88 13.54
N LEU A 13 -16.33 -5.00 14.09
CA LEU A 13 -15.88 -3.80 13.39
C LEU A 13 -14.39 -3.99 13.21
N ILE A 14 -14.02 -4.74 12.17
CA ILE A 14 -12.69 -4.64 11.57
C ILE A 14 -12.62 -3.23 11.00
N THR A 15 -12.36 -2.24 11.85
CA THR A 15 -11.98 -0.92 11.38
C THR A 15 -10.51 -1.01 10.97
N GLY A 16 -10.29 -1.72 9.86
CA GLY A 16 -8.99 -1.84 9.24
C GLY A 16 -8.55 -0.48 8.71
N ILE A 17 -7.24 -0.28 8.66
CA ILE A 17 -6.65 0.87 7.99
C ILE A 17 -6.92 0.72 6.50
N THR A 18 -7.49 1.74 5.86
CA THR A 18 -7.71 1.77 4.41
C THR A 18 -6.86 2.84 3.75
N LEU A 19 -6.31 2.53 2.58
CA LEU A 19 -5.63 3.47 1.70
C LEU A 19 -6.48 3.72 0.46
N ASN A 20 -6.45 4.95 -0.03
CA ASN A 20 -6.93 5.37 -1.33
C ASN A 20 -5.79 6.06 -2.05
N VAL A 21 -5.67 5.81 -3.36
CA VAL A 21 -4.78 6.51 -4.27
C VAL A 21 -5.54 6.98 -5.51
N ASN A 22 -5.34 8.24 -5.89
CA ASN A 22 -5.93 8.82 -7.09
C ASN A 22 -4.97 9.79 -7.77
N ALA A 23 -5.13 9.99 -9.08
CA ALA A 23 -4.39 11.00 -9.82
C ALA A 23 -4.72 12.39 -9.30
N ALA A 24 -3.69 13.20 -9.02
CA ALA A 24 -3.86 14.60 -8.65
C ALA A 24 -4.08 15.49 -9.89
N ASN A 25 -3.44 15.14 -11.01
CA ASN A 25 -3.61 15.79 -12.31
C ASN A 25 -3.39 14.74 -13.43
N LEU A 26 -4.07 14.87 -14.56
CA LEU A 26 -3.86 14.01 -15.74
C LEU A 26 -2.58 14.36 -16.52
N ALA A 27 -2.04 15.57 -16.29
CA ALA A 27 -0.84 16.07 -16.95
C ALA A 27 0.47 15.77 -16.19
N GLU A 28 0.41 15.33 -14.93
CA GLU A 28 1.57 15.07 -14.07
C GLU A 28 1.42 13.73 -13.33
N PRO A 29 2.51 12.99 -13.03
CA PRO A 29 2.44 11.69 -12.36
C PRO A 29 2.09 11.80 -10.86
N ASN A 30 1.65 12.97 -10.38
CA ASN A 30 1.37 13.19 -8.97
C ASN A 30 0.12 12.42 -8.52
N ALA A 31 0.23 11.75 -7.37
CA ALA A 31 -0.84 11.01 -6.75
C ALA A 31 -1.26 11.66 -5.42
N ASN A 32 -2.57 11.80 -5.27
CA ASN A 32 -3.19 12.04 -3.98
C ASN A 32 -3.33 10.70 -3.25
N VAL A 33 -2.87 10.67 -2.01
CA VAL A 33 -2.91 9.49 -1.16
C VAL A 33 -3.69 9.84 0.10
N SER A 34 -4.72 9.04 0.39
CA SER A 34 -5.57 9.21 1.57
C SER A 34 -5.55 7.96 2.44
N LEU A 35 -5.22 8.15 3.72
CA LEU A 35 -5.22 7.13 4.75
C LEU A 35 -6.42 7.36 5.67
N SER A 36 -7.27 6.36 5.82
CA SER A 36 -8.39 6.39 6.78
C SER A 36 -8.26 5.27 7.80
N TYR A 37 -8.44 5.62 9.08
CA TYR A 37 -8.41 4.66 10.19
C TYR A 37 -9.38 5.10 11.29
N TYR A 38 -9.88 4.13 12.06
CA TYR A 38 -10.74 4.43 13.19
C TYR A 38 -9.91 4.78 14.42
N SER A 39 -10.17 5.94 15.00
CA SER A 39 -9.52 6.37 16.23
C SER A 39 -10.38 6.00 17.43
N LEU A 40 -9.87 5.10 18.27
CA LEU A 40 -10.51 4.78 19.55
C LEU A 40 -10.56 5.98 20.50
N GLN A 41 -9.61 6.91 20.38
CA GLN A 41 -9.56 8.12 21.21
C GLN A 41 -10.70 9.10 20.88
N HIS A 42 -11.04 9.24 19.60
CA HIS A 42 -12.05 10.20 19.13
C HIS A 42 -13.39 9.52 18.78
N ASN A 43 -13.46 8.19 18.92
CA ASN A 43 -14.57 7.34 18.52
C ASN A 43 -15.12 7.67 17.12
N ASN A 44 -14.21 7.98 16.19
CA ASN A 44 -14.52 8.44 14.84
C ASN A 44 -13.43 8.02 13.86
N THR A 45 -13.77 7.95 12.59
CA THR A 45 -12.81 7.71 11.49
C THR A 45 -12.03 8.99 11.19
N ILE A 46 -10.71 8.90 11.27
CA ILE A 46 -9.80 9.97 10.90
C ILE A 46 -9.26 9.69 9.50
N THR A 47 -9.35 10.68 8.62
CA THR A 47 -8.72 10.65 7.30
C THR A 47 -7.57 11.65 7.23
N LYS A 48 -6.42 11.19 6.74
CA LYS A 48 -5.23 12.01 6.45
C LYS A 48 -4.94 11.91 4.95
N SER A 49 -4.79 13.05 4.28
CA SER A 49 -4.56 13.10 2.84
C SER A 49 -3.33 13.95 2.51
N CYS A 50 -2.59 13.55 1.47
CA CYS A 50 -1.51 14.36 0.91
C CYS A 50 -1.35 14.15 -0.60
N GLN A 51 -0.93 15.21 -1.31
CA GLN A 51 -0.38 15.12 -2.67
C GLN A 51 1.11 14.82 -2.57
N CYS A 52 1.43 13.59 -2.16
CA CYS A 52 2.76 13.17 -1.73
C CYS A 52 3.26 11.92 -2.49
N GLY A 53 2.40 11.36 -3.34
CA GLY A 53 2.71 10.18 -4.14
C GLY A 53 3.10 10.52 -5.56
N LEU A 54 3.84 9.62 -6.21
CA LEU A 54 4.12 9.63 -7.64
C LEU A 54 3.76 8.28 -8.24
N TYR A 55 2.93 8.25 -9.29
CA TYR A 55 2.70 7.05 -10.08
C TYR A 55 3.99 6.61 -10.77
N GLY A 56 4.18 5.30 -10.88
CA GLY A 56 5.29 4.75 -11.66
C GLY A 56 5.17 5.07 -13.15
N LEU A 57 6.30 5.22 -13.84
CA LEU A 57 6.33 5.62 -15.25
C LEU A 57 5.50 4.71 -16.18
N ASN A 58 5.47 3.40 -15.87
CA ASN A 58 4.71 2.39 -16.60
C ASN A 58 3.49 1.89 -15.81
N SER A 59 3.10 2.60 -14.75
CA SER A 59 1.90 2.29 -13.98
C SER A 59 0.69 2.89 -14.68
N PRO A 60 -0.43 2.17 -14.77
CA PRO A 60 -1.70 2.81 -15.10
C PRO A 60 -2.04 3.87 -14.03
N VAL A 61 -2.53 5.02 -14.50
CA VAL A 61 -2.97 6.13 -13.63
C VAL A 61 -4.46 5.93 -13.33
N LEU A 62 -4.75 5.02 -12.40
CA LEU A 62 -6.12 4.65 -12.01
C LEU A 62 -6.34 4.84 -10.52
N TYR A 63 -7.61 5.09 -10.17
CA TYR A 63 -8.08 5.09 -8.78
C TYR A 63 -7.97 3.69 -8.18
N ALA A 64 -7.47 3.60 -6.95
CA ALA A 64 -7.52 2.36 -6.17
C ALA A 64 -7.82 2.66 -4.69
N GLN A 65 -8.61 1.80 -4.07
CA GLN A 65 -8.93 1.84 -2.64
C GLN A 65 -8.98 0.43 -2.06
N GLY A 66 -8.48 0.26 -0.84
CA GLY A 66 -8.57 -1.02 -0.14
C GLY A 66 -7.95 -0.98 1.25
N PHE A 67 -8.07 -2.10 1.98
CA PHE A 67 -7.37 -2.30 3.25
C PHE A 67 -5.85 -2.32 3.05
N VAL A 68 -5.10 -1.92 4.07
CA VAL A 68 -3.64 -1.92 4.00
C VAL A 68 -3.09 -3.30 4.39
N GLY A 69 -2.37 -3.92 3.45
CA GLY A 69 -1.59 -5.13 3.71
C GLY A 69 -0.09 -4.82 3.76
N VAL A 70 0.60 -5.21 4.83
CA VAL A 70 2.06 -5.10 4.95
C VAL A 70 2.70 -6.49 4.91
N PRO A 71 3.92 -6.65 4.37
CA PRO A 71 4.66 -7.91 4.46
C PRO A 71 4.85 -8.37 5.91
N VAL A 72 4.57 -9.65 6.18
CA VAL A 72 4.77 -10.29 7.49
C VAL A 72 6.23 -10.75 7.59
N SER A 73 7.13 -9.79 7.80
CA SER A 73 8.59 -10.01 7.86
C SER A 73 9.25 -8.89 8.66
N PRO A 74 10.37 -9.14 9.36
CA PRO A 74 11.21 -8.09 9.94
C PRO A 74 11.70 -7.06 8.90
N ASN A 75 11.82 -7.49 7.65
CA ASN A 75 12.19 -6.65 6.52
C ASN A 75 10.96 -6.49 5.60
N PRO A 76 10.19 -5.40 5.69
CA PRO A 76 8.94 -5.22 4.94
C PRO A 76 9.15 -4.82 3.48
N GLN A 77 10.19 -5.38 2.84
CA GLN A 77 10.64 -5.04 1.50
C GLN A 77 10.06 -5.96 0.41
N ALA A 78 9.35 -7.03 0.76
CA ALA A 78 8.72 -7.96 -0.18
C ALA A 78 9.65 -8.51 -1.29
N CYS A 79 10.95 -8.71 -0.98
CA CYS A 79 11.92 -9.20 -1.96
C CYS A 79 11.86 -10.72 -2.18
N ASN A 80 11.17 -11.46 -1.32
CA ASN A 80 11.00 -12.91 -1.45
C ASN A 80 9.66 -13.23 -2.12
N GLU A 81 9.64 -14.11 -3.11
CA GLU A 81 8.39 -14.55 -3.78
C GLU A 81 7.36 -15.17 -2.84
N ASN A 82 7.82 -15.75 -1.73
CA ASN A 82 6.99 -16.36 -0.69
C ASN A 82 6.56 -15.37 0.40
N THR A 83 6.74 -14.06 0.19
CA THR A 83 6.29 -13.05 1.16
C THR A 83 4.78 -13.14 1.36
N HIS A 84 4.35 -13.24 2.62
CA HIS A 84 2.95 -13.16 3.03
C HIS A 84 2.61 -11.74 3.47
N PHE A 85 1.34 -11.35 3.33
CA PHE A 85 0.84 -10.05 3.75
C PHE A 85 -0.13 -10.18 4.93
N SER A 86 -0.22 -9.15 5.75
CA SER A 86 -1.03 -9.09 6.98
C SER A 86 -2.55 -8.99 6.74
N ILE A 87 -3.02 -9.20 5.51
CA ILE A 87 -4.40 -8.94 5.12
C ILE A 87 -5.01 -10.18 4.46
N THR A 88 -6.28 -10.42 4.74
CA THR A 88 -7.07 -11.52 4.19
C THR A 88 -8.35 -11.04 3.49
N THR A 89 -8.61 -9.73 3.51
CA THR A 89 -9.82 -9.10 2.97
C THR A 89 -9.50 -8.31 1.71
N GLU A 90 -10.25 -8.54 0.64
CA GLU A 90 -10.16 -7.80 -0.62
C GLU A 90 -11.26 -6.71 -0.73
N PRO A 91 -11.04 -5.61 -1.49
CA PRO A 91 -9.78 -5.23 -2.11
C PRO A 91 -8.77 -4.70 -1.07
N TRP A 92 -7.48 -4.91 -1.33
CA TRP A 92 -6.40 -4.43 -0.47
C TRP A 92 -5.26 -3.79 -1.28
N ILE A 93 -4.50 -2.92 -0.62
CA ILE A 93 -3.35 -2.20 -1.16
C ILE A 93 -2.11 -2.67 -0.41
N ALA A 94 -1.11 -3.12 -1.15
CA ALA A 94 0.17 -3.53 -0.59
C ALA A 94 0.99 -2.29 -0.21
N LEU A 95 1.40 -2.18 1.06
CA LEU A 95 2.33 -1.16 1.52
C LEU A 95 3.70 -1.80 1.76
N ILE A 96 4.67 -1.45 0.92
CA ILE A 96 5.99 -2.11 0.86
C ILE A 96 7.10 -1.07 1.04
N GLU A 97 8.09 -1.39 1.86
CA GLU A 97 9.27 -0.55 2.01
C GLU A 97 10.20 -0.66 0.80
N ARG A 98 10.75 0.46 0.36
CA ARG A 98 11.87 0.45 -0.57
C ARG A 98 13.07 -0.27 0.04
N GLY A 99 13.84 -0.96 -0.80
CA GLY A 99 14.95 -1.76 -0.33
C GLY A 99 15.86 -2.23 -1.43
N ASN A 100 16.46 -3.40 -1.18
CA ASN A 100 17.55 -3.93 -2.00
C ASN A 100 17.09 -4.65 -3.27
N CYS A 101 15.80 -4.99 -3.38
CA CYS A 101 15.20 -5.52 -4.60
C CYS A 101 14.52 -4.42 -5.41
N THR A 102 14.33 -4.71 -6.70
CA THR A 102 13.73 -3.80 -7.69
C THR A 102 12.26 -3.51 -7.38
N PHE A 103 11.75 -2.40 -7.92
CA PHE A 103 10.32 -2.10 -7.86
C PHE A 103 9.47 -3.18 -8.54
N SER A 104 9.92 -3.71 -9.69
CA SER A 104 9.22 -4.77 -10.42
C SER A 104 9.07 -6.04 -9.59
N GLU A 105 10.10 -6.47 -8.85
CA GLU A 105 10.02 -7.65 -7.97
C GLU A 105 8.95 -7.45 -6.88
N LYS A 106 8.97 -6.30 -6.21
CA LYS A 106 7.98 -5.95 -5.17
C LYS A 106 6.55 -5.98 -5.71
N ILE A 107 6.34 -5.33 -6.86
CA ILE A 107 5.04 -5.25 -7.51
C ILE A 107 4.55 -6.64 -7.90
N LEU A 108 5.42 -7.47 -8.44
CA LEU A 108 5.08 -8.84 -8.86
C LEU A 108 4.70 -9.72 -7.67
N VAL A 109 5.40 -9.58 -6.53
CA VAL A 109 5.04 -10.30 -5.30
C VAL A 109 3.65 -9.88 -4.81
N ALA A 110 3.35 -8.59 -4.76
CA ALA A 110 2.03 -8.10 -4.38
C ALA A 110 0.92 -8.54 -5.36
N ALA A 111 1.20 -8.48 -6.67
CA ALA A 111 0.30 -8.91 -7.74
C ALA A 111 -0.07 -10.39 -7.60
N LYS A 112 0.92 -11.25 -7.37
CA LYS A 112 0.73 -12.70 -7.14
C LYS A 112 -0.13 -13.00 -5.91
N LYS A 113 -0.28 -12.05 -4.98
CA LYS A 113 -1.10 -12.17 -3.77
C LYS A 113 -2.46 -11.48 -3.88
N GLY A 114 -2.81 -10.93 -5.05
CA GLY A 114 -4.13 -10.32 -5.28
C GLY A 114 -4.27 -8.88 -4.79
N ALA A 115 -3.15 -8.15 -4.59
CA ALA A 115 -3.24 -6.73 -4.28
C ALA A 115 -3.93 -5.97 -5.42
N ALA A 116 -4.76 -4.98 -5.10
CA ALA A 116 -5.41 -4.10 -6.09
C ALA A 116 -4.51 -2.92 -6.51
N ALA A 117 -3.58 -2.52 -5.65
CA ALA A 117 -2.57 -1.50 -5.90
C ALA A 117 -1.34 -1.72 -5.01
N VAL A 118 -0.24 -1.07 -5.35
CA VAL A 118 1.02 -1.14 -4.61
C VAL A 118 1.49 0.27 -4.26
N VAL A 119 1.75 0.49 -2.98
CA VAL A 119 2.34 1.72 -2.45
C VAL A 119 3.74 1.41 -1.92
N ILE A 120 4.77 2.01 -2.51
CA ILE A 120 6.16 1.82 -2.10
C ILE A 120 6.65 3.07 -1.38
N TYR A 121 6.88 2.96 -0.08
CA TYR A 121 7.35 4.08 0.72
C TYR A 121 8.88 4.06 0.87
N ASN A 122 9.50 5.24 0.87
CA ASN A 122 10.89 5.39 1.28
C ASN A 122 10.94 5.49 2.80
N ALA A 123 11.63 4.56 3.47
CA ALA A 123 11.98 4.72 4.88
C ALA A 123 12.90 5.94 5.07
N PRO A 124 12.83 6.64 6.22
CA PRO A 124 13.72 7.75 6.51
C PRO A 124 15.17 7.24 6.56
N THR A 125 15.92 7.54 5.50
CA THR A 125 17.37 7.33 5.45
C THR A 125 18.06 8.67 5.61
N ASN A 126 19.34 8.66 5.98
CA ASN A 126 20.18 9.86 6.10
C ASN A 126 20.32 10.65 4.77
N ASN A 127 19.81 10.11 3.65
CA ASN A 127 19.99 10.61 2.29
C ASN A 127 18.78 11.39 1.75
N GLY A 128 18.14 12.17 2.61
CA GLY A 128 17.35 13.31 2.17
C GLY A 128 15.92 13.02 1.75
N ASN A 129 15.18 14.11 1.73
CA ASN A 129 13.75 14.22 1.76
C ASN A 129 13.09 14.10 0.37
N GLN A 130 13.57 13.21 -0.51
CA GLN A 130 13.13 13.16 -1.91
C GLN A 130 12.25 11.94 -2.25
N THR A 131 11.10 12.19 -2.88
CA THR A 131 10.31 11.14 -3.53
C THR A 131 11.03 10.76 -4.83
N ILE A 132 11.55 9.54 -4.90
CA ILE A 132 12.26 9.07 -6.10
C ILE A 132 11.25 8.48 -7.08
N PRO A 133 11.28 8.88 -8.37
CA PRO A 133 10.41 8.31 -9.39
C PRO A 133 10.54 6.79 -9.44
N MET A 134 9.39 6.11 -9.52
CA MET A 134 9.35 4.66 -9.67
C MET A 134 9.37 4.31 -11.16
N VAL A 135 10.42 3.62 -11.62
CA VAL A 135 10.45 3.00 -12.94
C VAL A 135 10.40 1.49 -12.74
N HIS A 136 9.36 0.87 -13.25
CA HIS A 136 9.26 -0.59 -13.32
C HIS A 136 8.95 -0.94 -14.77
N TYR A 137 9.75 -1.77 -15.40
CA TYR A 137 9.34 -2.37 -16.66
C TYR A 137 8.36 -3.47 -16.30
N GLY A 138 7.13 -3.39 -16.80
CA GLY A 138 6.24 -4.54 -16.78
C GLY A 138 7.01 -5.67 -17.45
N ARG A 139 7.23 -6.78 -16.75
CA ARG A 139 7.91 -7.91 -17.38
C ARG A 139 6.98 -8.38 -18.49
N GLU A 140 7.37 -8.14 -19.73
CA GLU A 140 6.88 -8.89 -20.89
C GLU A 140 7.28 -10.34 -20.64
N SER A 141 6.45 -11.04 -19.88
CA SER A 141 6.50 -12.48 -19.88
C SER A 141 6.01 -12.90 -21.26
N ILE A 142 6.73 -13.76 -21.94
CA ILE A 142 6.22 -14.52 -23.08
C ILE A 142 4.93 -15.20 -22.57
N GLY A 143 3.76 -14.63 -22.89
CA GLY A 143 2.46 -14.94 -22.24
C GLY A 143 1.65 -13.73 -21.73
N GLY A 144 2.21 -12.52 -21.75
CA GLY A 144 1.51 -11.23 -21.86
C GLY A 144 0.32 -10.97 -20.94
N GLN A 145 0.54 -10.80 -19.63
CA GLN A 145 -0.36 -10.00 -18.81
C GLN A 145 0.43 -8.81 -18.25
N GLN A 146 0.23 -7.64 -18.87
CA GLN A 146 0.67 -6.36 -18.33
C GLN A 146 0.13 -6.26 -16.90
N THR A 147 0.97 -6.06 -15.89
CA THR A 147 0.49 -5.81 -14.53
C THR A 147 -0.35 -4.53 -14.53
N THR A 148 -1.68 -4.66 -14.42
CA THR A 148 -2.66 -3.57 -14.43
C THR A 148 -2.73 -2.82 -13.09
N LEU A 149 -1.72 -2.95 -12.24
CA LEU A 149 -1.73 -2.43 -10.88
C LEU A 149 -1.31 -0.97 -10.84
N SER A 150 -2.11 -0.13 -10.20
CA SER A 150 -1.71 1.21 -9.81
C SER A 150 -0.54 1.12 -8.81
N CYS A 151 0.64 1.59 -9.21
CA CYS A 151 1.86 1.58 -8.43
C CYS A 151 2.25 3.03 -8.10
N VAL A 152 2.27 3.36 -6.81
CA VAL A 152 2.55 4.72 -6.32
C VAL A 152 3.73 4.67 -5.36
N SER A 153 4.74 5.52 -5.57
CA SER A 153 5.77 5.75 -4.55
C SER A 153 5.38 6.92 -3.66
N ILE A 154 5.51 6.77 -2.35
CA ILE A 154 5.22 7.84 -1.37
C ILE A 154 6.45 8.14 -0.52
N LYS A 155 6.49 9.37 0.00
CA LYS A 155 7.46 9.79 1.00
C LYS A 155 6.86 9.74 2.40
N CYS A 156 7.59 9.16 3.35
CA CYS A 156 7.30 9.35 4.77
C CYS A 156 7.75 10.75 5.20
N VAL A 157 6.80 11.61 5.56
CA VAL A 157 7.09 12.93 6.16
C VAL A 157 6.89 12.78 7.67
N HIS A 158 7.97 12.86 8.45
CA HIS A 158 7.85 13.09 9.89
C HIS A 158 7.28 14.49 10.10
N ARG A 159 6.12 14.59 10.76
CA ARG A 159 5.76 15.79 11.52
C ARG A 159 6.19 15.59 12.96
#